data_AF-A0A7H4NZ58-F1
#
_entry.id   AF-A0A7H4NZ58-F1
#
_cell.length_a   1.000
_cell.length_b   1.000
_cell.length_c   1.000
_cell.angle_alpha   90.00
_cell.angle_beta   90.00
_cell.angle_gamma   90.00
#
_symmetry.space_group_name_H-M   'P 1'
#
loop_
_entity.id
_entity.type
_entity.pdbx_description
1 polymer ?
#
loop_
_entity_poly.entity_id
_entity_poly.type
_entity_poly.pdbx_seq_one_letter_code
_entity_poly.pdbx_strand_id
1 'polypeptide(L)'
;MYGVFSGVVPLMLHRVILFLLFGLLPTSLVRAAPAQQLFNDWQVTCNNQNFCVARNVGLHHGLVMTLTRSAGAATSASLRIELGGVGNPVAALAPIAPRLRLDGKPLSLGDKHWQIADKLLKTDDSVTIDAFLQQVQDAQTMTLENGLQSISLQGLKAALLFIDNRQKARGERNRVGGEGGRAAAQRSACAGAAVGSENRRRANRPSAAMNLTI
;
A
#
# COMPACT_ATOMS: atom_id res chain seq x y z
N MET A 1 51.36 0.55 64.02
CA MET A 1 51.25 1.09 62.64
C MET A 1 50.28 0.22 61.87
N TYR A 2 49.34 0.87 61.19
CA TYR A 2 48.06 0.39 60.68
C TYR A 2 48.17 -0.60 59.51
N GLY A 3 47.23 -1.55 59.42
CA GLY A 3 47.08 -2.49 58.29
C GLY A 3 45.63 -2.89 58.09
N VAL A 4 44.78 -1.90 57.81
CA VAL A 4 43.32 -1.99 57.62
C VAL A 4 43.04 -2.07 56.11
N PHE A 5 42.34 -3.14 55.71
CA PHE A 5 41.43 -3.25 54.55
C PHE A 5 42.03 -3.02 53.14
N SER A 6 42.40 -4.09 52.46
CA SER A 6 42.58 -4.08 51.00
C SER A 6 42.04 -5.37 50.39
N GLY A 7 40.77 -5.35 50.00
CA GLY A 7 40.13 -6.52 49.37
C GLY A 7 38.68 -6.34 48.95
N VAL A 8 37.94 -5.40 49.55
CA VAL A 8 36.50 -5.18 49.26
C VAL A 8 36.26 -4.09 48.21
N VAL A 9 37.26 -3.24 47.95
CA VAL A 9 37.16 -2.07 47.06
C VAL A 9 37.00 -2.42 45.57
N PRO A 10 37.63 -3.46 44.99
CA PRO A 10 37.52 -3.72 43.54
C PRO A 10 36.13 -4.19 43.11
N LEU A 11 35.43 -4.92 43.98
CA LEU A 11 34.15 -5.57 43.69
C LEU A 11 32.99 -4.56 43.71
N MET A 12 33.04 -3.58 44.62
CA MET A 12 32.03 -2.51 44.72
C MET A 12 32.17 -1.51 43.57
N LEU A 13 33.41 -1.19 43.15
CA LEU A 13 33.65 -0.31 42.01
C LEU A 13 33.17 -0.92 40.69
N HIS A 14 33.36 -2.23 40.48
CA HIS A 14 32.82 -2.94 39.31
C HIS A 14 31.29 -2.92 39.27
N ARG A 15 30.63 -3.05 40.42
CA ARG A 15 29.16 -2.95 40.51
C ARG A 15 28.67 -1.55 40.14
N VAL A 16 29.33 -0.51 40.63
CA VAL A 16 29.00 0.89 40.31
C VAL A 16 29.24 1.21 38.83
N ILE A 17 30.33 0.72 38.24
CA ILE A 17 30.65 0.88 36.82
C ILE A 17 29.61 0.14 35.94
N LEU A 18 29.20 -1.07 36.32
CA LEU A 18 28.14 -1.82 35.62
C LEU A 18 26.79 -1.09 35.68
N PHE A 19 26.42 -0.50 36.83
CA PHE A 19 25.21 0.31 36.96
C PHE A 19 25.27 1.61 36.14
N LEU A 20 26.43 2.27 36.08
CA LEU A 20 26.65 3.44 35.22
C LEU A 20 26.56 3.09 33.73
N LEU A 21 27.13 1.96 33.31
CA LEU A 21 27.08 1.49 31.92
C LEU A 21 25.67 1.05 31.49
N PHE A 22 24.88 0.45 32.38
CA PHE A 22 23.49 0.08 32.07
C PHE A 22 22.51 1.27 32.13
N GLY A 23 22.77 2.27 32.98
CA GLY A 23 21.95 3.50 33.07
C GLY A 23 22.11 4.47 31.91
N LEU A 24 23.16 4.31 31.10
CA LEU A 24 23.48 5.15 29.94
C LEU A 24 23.01 4.56 28.60
N LEU A 25 22.30 3.43 28.60
CA LEU A 25 21.65 2.93 27.39
C LEU A 25 20.44 3.83 27.08
N PRO A 26 20.48 4.70 26.04
CA PRO A 26 19.28 5.38 25.62
C PRO A 26 18.31 4.30 25.18
N THR A 27 17.26 4.08 25.98
CA THR A 27 16.09 3.33 25.51
C THR A 27 15.50 4.17 24.40
N SER A 28 15.97 3.96 23.18
CA SER A 28 15.34 4.47 21.98
C SER A 28 13.96 3.82 21.94
N LEU A 29 12.99 4.50 22.55
CA LEU A 29 11.59 4.22 22.40
C LEU A 29 11.29 4.42 20.91
N VAL A 30 11.42 3.33 20.13
CA VAL A 30 10.92 3.25 18.77
C VAL A 30 9.41 3.32 18.89
N ARG A 31 8.89 4.55 18.96
CA ARG A 31 7.47 4.80 18.89
C ARG A 31 7.06 4.45 17.47
N ALA A 32 6.34 3.34 17.31
CA ALA A 32 5.61 3.05 16.10
C ALA A 32 4.47 4.07 15.97
N ALA A 33 4.80 5.31 15.60
CA ALA A 33 3.80 6.33 15.31
C ALA A 33 3.09 5.94 13.99
N PRO A 34 1.75 6.04 13.91
CA PRO A 34 1.03 5.85 12.66
C PRO A 34 1.60 6.82 11.63
N ALA A 35 1.88 6.31 10.42
CA ALA A 35 2.40 7.17 9.36
C ALA A 35 1.23 7.95 8.77
N GLN A 36 1.14 9.23 9.08
CA GLN A 36 0.15 10.15 8.54
C GLN A 36 0.87 11.20 7.69
N GLN A 37 0.45 11.34 6.43
CA GLN A 37 1.04 12.29 5.50
C GLN A 37 -0.03 12.92 4.63
N LEU A 38 0.15 14.21 4.32
CA LEU A 38 -0.74 14.99 3.48
C LEU A 38 -0.08 15.22 2.11
N PHE A 39 -0.85 15.05 1.05
CA PHE A 39 -0.48 15.26 -0.35
C PHE A 39 -1.55 16.13 -1.01
N ASN A 40 -1.37 17.46 -0.96
CA ASN A 40 -2.42 18.42 -1.32
C ASN A 40 -3.73 18.13 -0.56
N ASP A 41 -4.81 17.83 -1.28
CA ASP A 41 -6.11 17.52 -0.71
C ASP A 41 -6.25 16.05 -0.29
N TRP A 42 -5.17 15.26 -0.30
CA TRP A 42 -5.20 13.84 0.05
C TRP A 42 -4.44 13.56 1.33
N GLN A 43 -5.13 13.01 2.32
CA GLN A 43 -4.50 12.51 3.53
C GLN A 43 -4.37 10.99 3.49
N VAL A 44 -3.15 10.52 3.70
CA VAL A 44 -2.85 9.11 3.87
C VAL A 44 -2.56 8.82 5.34
N THR A 45 -3.19 7.78 5.86
CA THR A 45 -2.91 7.22 7.19
C THR A 45 -2.61 5.74 7.06
N CYS A 46 -1.48 5.29 7.59
CA CYS A 46 -1.11 3.87 7.61
C CYS A 46 -0.84 3.43 9.04
N ASN A 47 -1.42 2.29 9.43
CA ASN A 47 -1.15 1.66 10.71
C ASN A 47 0.06 0.70 10.63
N ASN A 48 0.39 0.07 11.76
CA ASN A 48 1.50 -0.89 11.88
C ASN A 48 1.20 -2.27 11.25
N GLN A 49 -0.05 -2.55 10.85
CA GLN A 49 -0.50 -3.80 10.22
C GLN A 49 -0.53 -3.70 8.68
N ASN A 50 0.12 -2.69 8.09
CA ASN A 50 0.10 -2.41 6.64
C ASN A 50 -1.30 -2.10 6.08
N PHE A 51 -2.21 -1.66 6.95
CA PHE A 51 -3.48 -1.11 6.54
C PHE A 51 -3.33 0.38 6.34
N CYS A 52 -3.54 0.83 5.11
CA CYS A 52 -3.46 2.22 4.70
C CYS A 52 -4.80 2.72 4.20
N VAL A 53 -5.13 3.96 4.53
CA VAL A 53 -6.32 4.68 4.06
C VAL A 53 -5.86 5.99 3.44
N ALA A 54 -6.19 6.21 2.17
CA ALA A 54 -6.11 7.49 1.50
C ALA A 54 -7.52 8.09 1.39
N ARG A 55 -7.68 9.32 1.87
CA ARG A 55 -8.96 10.03 1.84
C ARG A 55 -8.74 11.47 1.43
N ASN A 56 -9.65 12.03 0.62
CA ASN A 56 -9.63 13.46 0.39
C ASN A 56 -10.01 14.24 1.67
N VAL A 57 -9.43 15.42 1.86
CA VAL A 57 -9.65 16.30 3.01
C VAL A 57 -9.98 17.70 2.53
N GLY A 58 -10.90 18.36 3.22
CA GLY A 58 -11.46 19.64 2.81
C GLY A 58 -12.98 19.62 2.87
N LEU A 59 -13.61 20.78 2.71
CA LEU A 59 -15.06 20.91 2.84
C LEU A 59 -15.83 20.30 1.66
N HIS A 60 -15.26 20.24 0.44
CA HIS A 60 -15.71 19.56 -0.81
C HIS A 60 -17.23 19.35 -1.02
N HIS A 61 -18.05 20.20 -0.42
CA HIS A 61 -19.50 20.09 -0.28
C HIS A 61 -20.02 18.67 0.04
N GLY A 62 -19.26 17.95 0.88
CA GLY A 62 -19.61 16.61 1.36
C GLY A 62 -19.19 15.45 0.46
N LEU A 63 -18.59 15.69 -0.72
CA LEU A 63 -18.08 14.61 -1.56
C LEU A 63 -16.74 14.09 -1.04
N VAL A 64 -16.71 12.80 -0.74
CA VAL A 64 -15.57 12.13 -0.14
C VAL A 64 -15.24 10.87 -0.92
N MET A 65 -13.97 10.73 -1.30
CA MET A 65 -13.39 9.50 -1.81
C MET A 65 -12.43 8.92 -0.77
N THR A 66 -12.61 7.65 -0.47
CA THR A 66 -11.79 6.88 0.47
C THR A 66 -11.32 5.61 -0.23
N LEU A 67 -10.00 5.46 -0.34
CA LEU A 67 -9.34 4.24 -0.77
C LEU A 67 -8.69 3.59 0.44
N THR A 68 -8.99 2.32 0.65
CA THR A 68 -8.37 1.51 1.69
C THR A 68 -7.62 0.36 1.05
N ARG A 69 -6.41 0.08 1.52
CA ARG A 69 -5.60 -1.05 1.05
C ARG A 69 -4.85 -1.70 2.21
N SER A 70 -4.94 -3.03 2.28
CA SER A 70 -4.20 -3.86 3.22
C SER A 70 -3.22 -4.75 2.47
N ALA A 71 -1.98 -4.83 2.96
CA ALA A 71 -0.96 -5.76 2.46
C ALA A 71 -0.69 -6.91 3.45
N GLY A 72 -1.73 -7.37 4.18
CA GLY A 72 -1.68 -8.49 5.12
C GLY A 72 -1.87 -9.87 4.47
N ALA A 73 -2.23 -10.88 5.28
CA ALA A 73 -2.45 -12.26 4.85
C ALA A 73 -3.57 -12.42 3.80
N ALA A 74 -4.54 -11.50 3.82
CA ALA A 74 -5.45 -11.26 2.72
C ALA A 74 -5.18 -9.85 2.19
N THR A 75 -4.75 -9.73 0.94
CA THR A 75 -4.66 -8.44 0.26
C THR A 75 -6.07 -7.97 -0.03
N SER A 76 -6.58 -7.05 0.76
CA SER A 76 -7.91 -6.47 0.60
C SER A 76 -7.80 -5.00 0.20
N ALA A 77 -8.55 -4.60 -0.82
CA ALA A 77 -8.70 -3.20 -1.22
C ALA A 77 -10.19 -2.86 -1.24
N SER A 78 -10.53 -1.64 -0.83
CA SER A 78 -11.89 -1.12 -0.97
C SER A 78 -11.83 0.33 -1.41
N LEU A 79 -12.66 0.69 -2.38
CA LEU A 79 -12.85 2.05 -2.82
C LEU A 79 -14.28 2.49 -2.56
N ARG A 80 -14.42 3.69 -2.03
CA ARG A 80 -15.70 4.27 -1.64
C ARG A 80 -15.74 5.74 -2.00
N ILE A 81 -16.74 6.14 -2.77
CA ILE A 81 -17.06 7.52 -3.11
C ILE A 81 -18.43 7.81 -2.55
N GLU A 82 -18.55 8.92 -1.85
CA GLU A 82 -19.62 9.10 -0.91
C GLU A 82 -20.01 10.55 -0.77
N LEU A 83 -21.32 10.80 -0.74
CA LEU A 83 -21.89 12.12 -0.59
C LEU A 83 -22.45 12.29 0.82
N GLY A 84 -21.65 12.91 1.68
CA GLY A 84 -22.03 13.30 3.04
C GLY A 84 -22.67 14.70 3.13
N GLY A 85 -23.08 15.06 4.34
CA GLY A 85 -23.64 16.37 4.67
C GLY A 85 -25.14 16.32 4.98
N VAL A 86 -25.52 16.80 6.16
CA VAL A 86 -26.92 17.00 6.56
C VAL A 86 -27.48 18.17 5.75
N GLY A 87 -28.63 17.98 5.09
CA GLY A 87 -29.26 19.04 4.29
C GLY A 87 -28.66 19.27 2.90
N ASN A 88 -27.83 18.35 2.38
CA ASN A 88 -27.37 18.44 1.00
C ASN A 88 -28.56 18.18 0.04
N PRO A 89 -29.06 19.20 -0.69
CA PRO A 89 -30.24 19.05 -1.55
C PRO A 89 -29.97 18.08 -2.71
N VAL A 90 -28.70 17.89 -3.06
CA VAL A 90 -28.25 16.94 -4.08
C VAL A 90 -28.38 15.49 -3.63
N ALA A 91 -28.47 15.26 -2.33
CA ALA A 91 -28.57 13.92 -1.75
C ALA A 91 -30.00 13.33 -1.84
N ALA A 92 -30.99 14.11 -2.28
CA ALA A 92 -32.35 13.64 -2.60
C ALA A 92 -32.53 13.31 -4.09
N LEU A 93 -31.50 13.53 -4.90
CA LEU A 93 -31.52 13.26 -6.34
C LEU A 93 -31.11 11.82 -6.64
N ALA A 94 -31.22 11.45 -7.92
CA ALA A 94 -30.78 10.15 -8.46
C ALA A 94 -29.34 9.79 -8.02
N PRO A 95 -29.00 8.48 -8.01
CA PRO A 95 -27.73 7.99 -7.52
C PRO A 95 -26.52 8.79 -8.00
N ILE A 96 -25.52 8.97 -7.13
CA ILE A 96 -24.35 9.78 -7.45
C ILE A 96 -23.53 9.23 -8.61
N ALA A 97 -23.48 7.91 -8.78
CA ALA A 97 -22.64 7.22 -9.76
C ALA A 97 -22.75 7.76 -11.20
N PRO A 98 -23.93 7.80 -11.85
CA PRO A 98 -24.08 8.33 -13.22
C PRO A 98 -23.79 9.83 -13.37
N ARG A 99 -23.75 10.56 -12.26
CA ARG A 99 -23.59 12.02 -12.20
C ARG A 99 -22.16 12.43 -11.89
N LEU A 100 -21.29 11.49 -11.54
CA LEU A 100 -19.87 11.76 -11.35
C LEU A 100 -19.23 12.10 -12.69
N ARG A 101 -18.41 13.15 -12.67
CA ARG A 101 -17.67 13.64 -13.82
C ARG A 101 -16.19 13.72 -13.46
N LEU A 102 -15.32 13.30 -14.37
CA LEU A 102 -13.86 13.48 -14.32
C LEU A 102 -13.48 14.54 -15.33
N ASP A 103 -12.95 15.67 -14.86
CA ASP A 103 -12.59 16.82 -15.71
C ASP A 103 -13.72 17.22 -16.67
N GLY A 104 -14.97 17.17 -16.19
CA GLY A 104 -16.18 17.48 -16.95
C GLY A 104 -16.73 16.35 -17.83
N LYS A 105 -16.02 15.23 -17.99
CA LYS A 105 -16.48 14.06 -18.75
C LYS A 105 -17.20 13.05 -17.84
N PRO A 106 -18.24 12.33 -18.30
CA PRO A 106 -18.86 11.25 -17.53
C PRO A 106 -17.84 10.24 -17.02
N LEU A 107 -17.92 9.90 -15.74
CA LEU A 107 -17.14 8.82 -15.15
C LEU A 107 -17.57 7.49 -15.77
N SER A 108 -16.62 6.76 -16.34
CA SER A 108 -16.87 5.42 -16.87
C SER A 108 -16.67 4.40 -15.76
N LEU A 109 -17.76 3.77 -15.32
CA LEU A 109 -17.69 2.65 -14.39
C LEU A 109 -17.57 1.37 -15.23
N GLY A 110 -16.42 0.71 -15.16
CA GLY A 110 -16.18 -0.58 -15.83
C GLY A 110 -17.10 -1.70 -15.32
N ASP A 111 -16.84 -2.93 -15.75
CA ASP A 111 -17.78 -4.04 -15.60
C ASP A 111 -18.10 -4.46 -14.15
N LYS A 112 -19.34 -4.16 -13.77
CA LYS A 112 -20.29 -4.84 -12.85
C LYS A 112 -19.95 -5.14 -11.38
N HIS A 113 -18.80 -4.78 -10.82
CA HIS A 113 -18.54 -4.98 -9.38
C HIS A 113 -18.78 -3.74 -8.50
N TRP A 114 -19.49 -2.75 -9.04
CA TRP A 114 -19.88 -1.55 -8.30
C TRP A 114 -21.18 -1.76 -7.53
N GLN A 115 -21.14 -1.45 -6.25
CA GLN A 115 -22.31 -1.25 -5.41
C GLN A 115 -22.71 0.22 -5.53
N ILE A 116 -23.84 0.47 -6.19
CA ILE A 116 -24.37 1.80 -6.43
C ILE A 116 -25.59 2.00 -5.51
N ALA A 117 -25.53 3.03 -4.69
CA ALA A 117 -26.64 3.53 -3.89
C ALA A 117 -26.74 5.06 -4.05
N ASP A 118 -27.81 5.65 -3.54
CA ASP A 118 -28.14 7.06 -3.78
C ASP A 118 -26.99 8.01 -3.48
N LYS A 119 -26.28 7.79 -2.37
CA LYS A 119 -25.19 8.64 -1.87
C LYS A 119 -23.84 7.94 -1.84
N LEU A 120 -23.75 6.72 -2.38
CA LEU A 120 -22.61 5.85 -2.19
C LEU A 120 -22.31 5.05 -3.45
N LEU A 121 -21.06 5.07 -3.87
CA LEU A 121 -20.48 4.20 -4.87
C LEU A 121 -19.32 3.44 -4.21
N LYS A 122 -19.42 2.12 -4.14
CA LYS A 122 -18.41 1.28 -3.46
C LYS A 122 -18.01 0.08 -4.33
N THR A 123 -16.76 -0.34 -4.23
CA THR A 123 -16.29 -1.64 -4.70
C THR A 123 -15.22 -2.17 -3.76
N ASP A 124 -15.17 -3.49 -3.61
CA ASP A 124 -14.11 -4.23 -2.89
C ASP A 124 -13.32 -5.14 -3.85
N ASP A 125 -13.59 -5.06 -5.16
CA ASP A 125 -12.90 -5.82 -6.20
C ASP A 125 -11.62 -5.11 -6.64
N SER A 126 -10.47 -5.74 -6.45
CA SER A 126 -9.16 -5.12 -6.72
C SER A 126 -8.96 -4.76 -8.19
N VAL A 127 -9.46 -5.59 -9.12
CA VAL A 127 -9.32 -5.33 -10.57
C VAL A 127 -10.10 -4.09 -10.98
N THR A 128 -11.33 -3.97 -10.49
CA THR A 128 -12.19 -2.80 -10.70
C THR A 128 -11.58 -1.54 -10.07
N ILE A 129 -10.99 -1.66 -8.88
CA ILE A 129 -10.28 -0.55 -8.21
C ILE A 129 -9.09 -0.10 -9.04
N ASP A 130 -8.25 -1.03 -9.52
CA ASP A 130 -7.06 -0.70 -10.29
C ASP A 130 -7.42 -0.03 -11.62
N ALA A 131 -8.43 -0.53 -12.33
CA ALA A 131 -8.94 0.10 -13.56
C ALA A 131 -9.46 1.52 -13.31
N PHE A 132 -10.22 1.72 -12.22
CA PHE A 132 -10.68 3.04 -11.81
C PHE A 132 -9.53 3.97 -11.46
N LEU A 133 -8.56 3.50 -10.67
CA LEU A 133 -7.39 4.27 -10.28
C LEU A 133 -6.54 4.67 -11.49
N GLN A 134 -6.39 3.81 -12.49
CA GLN A 134 -5.72 4.16 -13.74
C GLN A 134 -6.42 5.31 -14.46
N GLN A 135 -7.75 5.34 -14.48
CA GLN A 135 -8.51 6.42 -15.09
C GLN A 135 -8.40 7.74 -14.31
N VAL A 136 -8.44 7.72 -12.98
CA VAL A 136 -8.47 8.96 -12.17
C VAL A 136 -7.09 9.56 -11.87
N GLN A 137 -6.01 8.79 -12.00
CA GLN A 137 -4.66 9.27 -11.69
C GLN A 137 -4.16 10.37 -12.64
N ASP A 138 -4.69 10.42 -13.86
CA ASP A 138 -4.35 11.44 -14.86
C ASP A 138 -5.38 12.59 -14.89
N ALA A 139 -6.48 12.45 -14.16
CA ALA A 139 -7.51 13.48 -14.05
C ALA A 139 -7.13 14.54 -13.00
N GLN A 140 -7.67 15.76 -13.14
CA GLN A 140 -7.38 16.87 -12.23
C GLN A 140 -8.45 17.04 -11.15
N THR A 141 -9.71 16.91 -11.54
CA THR A 141 -10.86 17.11 -10.66
C THR A 141 -11.94 16.06 -10.89
N MET A 142 -12.64 15.72 -9.81
CA MET A 142 -13.87 14.95 -9.87
C MET A 142 -15.02 15.80 -9.32
N THR A 143 -16.05 15.98 -10.12
CA THR A 143 -17.20 16.82 -9.80
C THR A 143 -18.50 16.03 -9.86
N LEU A 144 -19.52 16.54 -9.18
CA LEU A 144 -20.87 15.99 -9.27
C LEU A 144 -21.73 16.92 -10.13
N GLU A 145 -22.33 16.37 -11.18
CA GLU A 145 -23.28 17.09 -12.02
C GLU A 145 -24.48 17.58 -11.21
N ASN A 146 -24.98 18.79 -11.49
CA ASN A 146 -26.06 19.45 -10.76
C ASN A 146 -25.76 19.65 -9.26
N GLY A 147 -24.48 19.87 -8.92
CA GLY A 147 -24.02 20.11 -7.55
C GLY A 147 -22.78 20.99 -7.48
N LEU A 148 -22.45 21.45 -6.28
CA LEU A 148 -21.22 22.22 -5.99
C LEU A 148 -20.05 21.31 -5.57
N GLN A 149 -20.29 20.00 -5.51
CA GLN A 149 -19.30 19.03 -5.08
C GLN A 149 -18.17 18.91 -6.09
N SER A 150 -16.96 19.16 -5.62
CA SER A 150 -15.73 19.11 -6.39
C SER A 150 -14.59 18.66 -5.47
N ILE A 151 -13.87 17.61 -5.85
CA ILE A 151 -12.68 17.13 -5.18
C ILE A 151 -11.47 17.25 -6.11
N SER A 152 -10.36 17.73 -5.59
CA SER A 152 -9.09 17.74 -6.32
C SER A 152 -8.48 16.34 -6.33
N LEU A 153 -8.06 15.87 -7.50
CA LEU A 153 -7.32 14.62 -7.65
C LEU A 153 -5.80 14.87 -7.59
N GLN A 154 -5.38 16.14 -7.47
CA GLN A 154 -3.99 16.49 -7.28
C GLN A 154 -3.46 15.89 -5.99
N GLY A 155 -2.38 15.12 -6.06
CA GLY A 155 -1.81 14.43 -4.91
C GLY A 155 -2.30 12.98 -4.72
N LEU A 156 -3.37 12.54 -5.40
CA LEU A 156 -3.81 11.14 -5.36
C LEU A 156 -2.70 10.19 -5.81
N LYS A 157 -2.03 10.51 -6.93
CA LYS A 157 -0.91 9.70 -7.44
C LYS A 157 0.25 9.61 -6.43
N ALA A 158 0.61 10.71 -5.78
CA ALA A 158 1.64 10.73 -4.76
C ALA A 158 1.23 9.92 -3.51
N ALA A 159 -0.04 10.02 -3.12
CA ALA A 159 -0.63 9.24 -2.04
C ALA A 159 -0.58 7.73 -2.33
N LEU A 160 -0.94 7.31 -3.54
CA LEU A 160 -0.86 5.91 -3.99
C LEU A 160 0.59 5.38 -3.94
N LEU A 161 1.54 6.14 -4.50
CA LEU A 161 2.96 5.78 -4.46
C LEU A 161 3.48 5.65 -3.03
N PHE A 162 3.04 6.51 -2.13
CA PHE A 162 3.40 6.41 -0.71
C PHE A 162 2.86 5.12 -0.08
N ILE A 163 1.61 4.74 -0.35
CA ILE A 163 1.01 3.48 0.12
C ILE A 163 1.81 2.29 -0.42
N ASP A 164 2.11 2.27 -1.72
CA ASP A 164 2.88 1.20 -2.35
C ASP A 164 4.26 1.03 -1.71
N ASN A 165 4.98 2.13 -1.51
CA ASN A 165 6.31 2.12 -0.88
C ASN A 165 6.25 1.61 0.56
N ARG A 166 5.23 2.00 1.32
CA ARG A 166 5.02 1.52 2.70
C ARG A 166 4.76 0.02 2.75
N GLN A 167 3.96 -0.49 1.82
CA GLN A 167 3.61 -1.90 1.74
C GLN A 167 4.81 -2.76 1.29
N LYS A 168 5.58 -2.31 0.28
CA LYS A 168 6.81 -2.99 -0.18
C LYS A 168 7.89 -3.07 0.91
N ALA A 169 8.19 -1.96 1.58
CA ALA A 169 9.20 -1.89 2.64
C ALA A 169 8.87 -2.75 3.88
N ARG A 170 7.62 -3.21 4.03
CA ARG A 170 7.21 -4.14 5.08
C ARG A 170 7.27 -5.59 4.60
N GLY A 171 6.92 -5.87 3.35
CA GLY A 171 7.14 -7.17 2.72
C GLY A 171 8.62 -7.60 2.76
N GLU A 172 9.53 -6.67 2.46
CA GLU A 172 10.98 -6.93 2.51
C GLU A 172 11.47 -7.25 3.94
N ARG A 173 11.01 -6.49 4.95
CA ARG A 173 11.34 -6.76 6.36
C ARG A 173 10.83 -8.12 6.83
N ASN A 174 9.61 -8.50 6.44
CA ASN A 174 9.05 -9.80 6.78
C ASN A 174 9.80 -10.95 6.09
N ARG A 175 10.34 -10.73 4.88
CA ARG A 175 11.18 -11.71 4.18
C ARG A 175 12.53 -11.92 4.86
N VAL A 176 13.18 -10.85 5.32
CA VAL A 176 14.48 -10.94 6.04
C VAL A 176 14.31 -11.57 7.44
N GLY A 177 13.15 -11.41 8.08
CA GLY A 177 12.85 -12.06 9.37
C GLY A 177 12.49 -13.56 9.30
N GLY A 178 12.20 -14.09 8.10
CA GLY A 178 11.87 -15.50 7.88
C GLY A 178 13.03 -16.37 7.39
N GLU A 179 14.18 -15.77 7.07
CA GLU A 179 15.33 -16.45 6.45
C GLU A 179 16.35 -16.96 7.49
N GLY A 180 15.89 -17.30 8.70
CA GLY A 180 16.73 -17.89 9.77
C GLY A 180 16.73 -19.42 9.84
N GLY A 181 15.89 -20.12 9.06
CA GLY A 181 15.69 -21.57 9.24
C GLY A 181 15.74 -22.45 7.98
N ARG A 182 15.83 -21.89 6.77
CA ARG A 182 15.78 -22.69 5.51
C ARG A 182 17.01 -22.58 4.62
N ALA A 183 17.97 -21.70 4.92
CA ALA A 183 19.19 -21.55 4.13
C ALA A 183 20.22 -22.69 4.34
N ALA A 184 20.05 -23.56 5.34
CA ALA A 184 20.96 -24.68 5.59
C ALA A 184 20.68 -25.91 4.71
N ALA A 185 19.48 -26.07 4.13
CA ALA A 185 19.14 -27.26 3.34
C ALA A 185 19.47 -27.14 1.84
N GLN A 186 19.58 -25.91 1.29
CA GLN A 186 19.72 -25.73 -0.16
C GLN A 186 21.18 -25.68 -0.65
N ARG A 187 22.17 -25.55 0.25
CA ARG A 187 23.59 -25.48 -0.14
C ARG A 187 24.20 -26.84 -0.49
N SER A 188 23.52 -27.96 -0.23
CA SER A 188 24.01 -29.30 -0.61
C SER A 188 23.55 -29.79 -1.98
N ALA A 189 22.64 -29.09 -2.67
CA ALA A 189 22.05 -29.57 -3.92
C ALA A 189 22.69 -29.01 -5.21
N CYS A 190 23.55 -27.99 -5.13
CA CYS A 190 24.15 -27.37 -6.32
C CYS A 190 25.58 -27.86 -6.66
N ALA A 191 26.10 -28.87 -5.97
CA ALA A 191 27.44 -29.41 -6.23
C ALA A 191 27.48 -30.67 -7.15
N GLY A 192 26.35 -31.08 -7.75
CA GLY A 192 26.27 -32.34 -8.49
C GLY A 192 25.40 -32.29 -9.74
N ALA A 193 25.68 -31.39 -10.68
CA ALA A 193 25.10 -31.47 -12.03
C ALA A 193 25.97 -30.73 -13.06
N ALA A 194 27.17 -31.27 -13.31
CA ALA A 194 28.02 -30.83 -14.41
C ALA A 194 28.58 -32.05 -15.16
N VAL A 195 27.71 -32.91 -15.71
CA VAL A 195 28.06 -33.85 -16.77
C VAL A 195 26.84 -34.08 -17.68
N GLY A 196 26.98 -33.75 -18.96
CA GLY A 196 26.23 -34.41 -20.05
C GLY A 196 25.09 -33.62 -20.68
N SER A 197 25.39 -32.84 -21.73
CA SER A 197 24.40 -32.60 -22.80
C SER A 197 25.10 -32.37 -24.14
N GLU A 198 25.73 -33.44 -24.66
CA GLU A 198 25.95 -33.59 -26.10
C GLU A 198 24.64 -34.15 -26.70
N ASN A 199 24.27 -33.64 -27.87
CA ASN A 199 23.39 -34.32 -28.84
C ASN A 199 21.85 -34.13 -28.70
N ARG A 200 21.33 -33.01 -29.24
CA ARG A 200 20.06 -33.01 -30.01
C ARG A 200 19.88 -31.76 -30.87
N ARG A 201 20.62 -31.66 -31.98
CA ARG A 201 20.19 -30.86 -33.14
C ARG A 201 19.73 -31.81 -34.25
N ARG A 202 18.42 -32.01 -34.38
CA ARG A 202 17.80 -32.39 -35.65
C ARG A 202 16.36 -31.90 -35.70
N ALA A 203 16.17 -30.96 -36.63
CA ALA A 203 15.02 -30.81 -37.51
C ALA A 203 13.62 -30.78 -36.88
N ASN A 204 13.05 -29.57 -36.78
CA ASN A 204 11.68 -29.37 -37.23
C ASN A 204 11.53 -27.96 -37.83
N ARG A 205 11.28 -27.90 -39.14
CA ARG A 205 11.01 -26.69 -39.95
C ARG A 205 9.51 -26.77 -40.33
N PRO A 206 8.68 -25.76 -40.09
CA PRO A 206 7.32 -25.75 -40.63
C PRO A 206 7.31 -25.21 -42.07
N SER A 207 6.64 -25.95 -42.96
CA SER A 207 6.33 -25.57 -44.34
C SER A 207 5.28 -24.46 -44.37
N ALA A 208 5.57 -23.36 -45.06
CA ALA A 208 4.59 -22.35 -45.44
C ALA A 208 3.93 -22.74 -46.78
N ALA A 209 2.61 -22.68 -46.80
CA ALA A 209 1.75 -22.98 -47.94
C ALA A 209 1.80 -21.85 -48.99
N MET A 210 1.79 -22.24 -50.26
CA MET A 210 1.73 -21.38 -51.43
C MET A 210 0.38 -21.65 -52.11
N ASN A 211 -0.55 -20.70 -52.05
CA ASN A 211 -1.78 -20.71 -52.84
C ASN A 211 -1.64 -19.67 -53.96
N LEU A 212 -1.64 -20.15 -55.21
CA LEU A 212 -1.77 -19.34 -56.41
C LEU A 212 -3.01 -19.87 -57.16
N THR A 213 -4.00 -19.01 -57.36
CA THR A 213 -5.15 -19.27 -58.22
C THR A 213 -5.19 -18.16 -59.25
N ILE A 214 -4.96 -18.54 -60.51
CA ILE A 214 -5.52 -17.92 -61.72
C ILE A 214 -6.04 -19.10 -62.56
#